data_AF-A0A5A7WGY5-F1
#
_entry.id   AF-A0A5A7WGY5-F1
#
_cell.length_a   1.000
_cell.length_b   1.000
_cell.length_c   1.000
_cell.angle_alpha   90.00
_cell.angle_beta   90.00
_cell.angle_gamma   90.00
#
_symmetry.space_group_name_H-M   'P 1'
#
loop_
_entity.id
_entity.type
_entity.pdbx_description
1 polymer ?
#
loop_
_entity_poly.entity_id
_entity_poly.type
_entity_poly.pdbx_seq_one_letter_code
_entity_poly.pdbx_strand_id
1 'polypeptide(L)'
;MSMEMYVLSERSLTSIQDWQRSIDTMGCAVQLATTVPFAKLHGALPVRLGQTVSHFECSHWDLGDIFRTYSKVDFDQRWKYALAFRWGGDFDVAFSAYVAAAAYAEAVGGIIFDCQEGALISSQRAIEIANDIKQSKPVLEAAIRAVARDVVQKMKRRR
;
A
#
# COMPACT_ATOMS: atom_id res chain seq x y z
N MET A 1 8.89 1.96 11.91
CA MET A 1 9.34 1.79 10.52
C MET A 1 8.13 1.98 9.63
N SER A 2 8.24 2.73 8.54
CA SER A 2 7.20 2.78 7.50
C SER A 2 7.48 1.70 6.46
N MET A 3 6.43 1.06 5.97
CA MET A 3 6.47 0.24 4.75
C MET A 3 6.24 1.13 3.54
N GLU A 4 6.77 0.74 2.39
CA GLU A 4 6.72 1.53 1.16
C GLU A 4 6.63 0.65 -0.09
N MET A 5 5.91 1.13 -1.11
CA MET A 5 5.95 0.55 -2.46
C MET A 5 5.72 1.64 -3.50
N TYR A 6 6.09 1.36 -4.74
CA TYR A 6 5.91 2.27 -5.86
C TYR A 6 5.16 1.57 -6.99
N VAL A 7 4.17 2.23 -7.59
CA VAL A 7 3.64 1.81 -8.88
C VAL A 7 4.37 2.57 -9.98
N LEU A 8 5.04 1.84 -10.87
CA LEU A 8 5.79 2.38 -12.01
C LEU A 8 4.96 2.19 -13.28
N SER A 9 4.87 3.23 -14.11
CA SER A 9 3.96 3.22 -15.26
C SER A 9 4.37 4.17 -16.38
N GLU A 10 3.89 3.88 -17.60
CA GLU A 10 4.07 4.73 -18.79
C GLU A 10 3.02 5.83 -18.93
N ARG A 11 1.92 5.71 -18.19
CA ARG A 11 0.81 6.65 -18.15
C ARG A 11 0.31 6.80 -16.71
N SER A 12 -0.24 7.96 -16.38
CA SER A 12 -0.90 8.19 -15.11
C SER A 12 -2.42 8.25 -15.29
N LEU A 13 -3.16 7.94 -14.21
CA LEU A 13 -4.58 8.26 -14.16
C LEU A 13 -4.77 9.78 -14.05
N THR A 14 -5.93 10.27 -14.46
CA THR A 14 -6.28 11.69 -14.35
C THR A 14 -7.14 12.00 -13.13
N SER A 15 -7.74 10.99 -12.49
CA SER A 15 -8.67 11.17 -11.38
C SER A 15 -8.63 10.00 -10.37
N ILE A 16 -8.95 10.30 -9.11
CA ILE A 16 -9.12 9.26 -8.07
C ILE A 16 -10.39 8.43 -8.36
N GLN A 17 -11.37 8.98 -9.07
CA GLN A 17 -12.58 8.26 -9.48
C GLN A 17 -12.27 7.12 -10.46
N ASP A 18 -11.38 7.34 -11.42
CA ASP A 18 -10.96 6.27 -12.35
C ASP A 18 -10.16 5.20 -11.62
N TRP A 19 -9.36 5.62 -10.63
CA TRP A 19 -8.66 4.69 -9.74
C TRP A 19 -9.63 3.85 -8.92
N GLN A 20 -10.65 4.48 -8.31
CA GLN A 20 -11.70 3.80 -7.57
C GLN A 20 -12.45 2.79 -8.45
N ARG A 21 -12.77 3.15 -9.70
CA ARG A 21 -13.44 2.23 -10.63
C ARG A 21 -12.64 0.94 -10.87
N SER A 22 -11.30 1.05 -10.89
CA SER A 22 -10.44 -0.14 -10.98
C SER A 22 -10.52 -1.00 -9.72
N ILE A 23 -10.54 -0.39 -8.53
CA ILE A 23 -10.76 -1.11 -7.26
C ILE A 23 -12.11 -1.82 -7.26
N ASP A 24 -13.16 -1.14 -7.72
CA ASP A 24 -14.51 -1.70 -7.80
C ASP A 24 -14.56 -2.89 -8.78
N THR A 25 -13.85 -2.81 -9.90
CA THR A 25 -13.74 -3.89 -10.91
C THR A 25 -13.03 -5.13 -10.33
N MET A 26 -12.07 -4.93 -9.43
CA MET A 26 -11.41 -6.01 -8.68
C MET A 26 -12.30 -6.62 -7.59
N GLY A 27 -13.48 -6.07 -7.31
CA GLY A 27 -14.40 -6.56 -6.28
C GLY A 27 -13.92 -6.30 -4.84
N CYS A 28 -12.98 -5.36 -4.66
CA CYS A 28 -12.42 -5.06 -3.34
C CYS A 28 -13.24 -3.97 -2.62
N ALA A 29 -13.53 -4.18 -1.34
CA ALA A 29 -14.32 -3.24 -0.51
C ALA A 29 -13.49 -2.05 0.04
N VAL A 30 -12.52 -1.57 -0.73
CA VAL A 30 -11.70 -0.38 -0.41
C VAL A 30 -12.28 0.83 -1.13
N GLN A 31 -12.43 1.93 -0.41
CA GLN A 31 -12.86 3.20 -0.98
C GLN A 31 -11.84 4.30 -0.72
N LEU A 32 -11.43 4.99 -1.77
CA LEU A 32 -10.53 6.13 -1.72
C LEU A 32 -11.33 7.42 -1.56
N ALA A 33 -10.86 8.32 -0.70
CA ALA A 33 -11.42 9.67 -0.65
C ALA A 33 -11.08 10.46 -1.93
N THR A 34 -12.08 11.08 -2.53
CA THR A 34 -11.94 11.87 -3.77
C THR A 34 -11.89 13.38 -3.50
N THR A 35 -11.56 13.79 -2.27
CA THR A 35 -11.61 15.19 -1.83
C THR A 35 -10.45 16.03 -2.39
N VAL A 36 -9.35 15.40 -2.77
CA VAL A 36 -8.18 16.05 -3.36
C VAL A 36 -8.07 15.66 -4.84
N PRO A 37 -7.81 16.61 -5.76
CA PRO A 37 -7.52 16.28 -7.15
C PRO A 37 -6.29 15.37 -7.27
N PHE A 38 -6.36 14.33 -8.11
CA PHE A 38 -5.28 13.34 -8.25
C PHE A 38 -3.92 13.97 -8.56
N ALA A 39 -3.88 15.00 -9.43
CA ALA A 39 -2.64 15.69 -9.77
C ALA A 39 -1.97 16.44 -8.59
N LYS A 40 -2.72 16.70 -7.51
CA LYS A 40 -2.24 17.36 -6.29
C LYS A 40 -2.06 16.36 -5.13
N LEU A 41 -2.17 15.06 -5.40
CA LEU A 41 -2.05 14.03 -4.38
C LEU A 41 -0.63 14.02 -3.81
N HIS A 42 -0.54 14.32 -2.52
CA HIS A 42 0.70 14.31 -1.76
C HIS A 42 0.37 14.12 -0.27
N GLY A 43 0.98 13.13 0.38
CA GLY A 43 0.76 12.82 1.79
C GLY A 43 -0.46 11.94 2.02
N ALA A 44 -1.18 12.13 3.13
CA ALA A 44 -2.25 11.21 3.55
C ALA A 44 -3.41 11.17 2.55
N LEU A 45 -3.70 9.98 2.02
CA LEU A 45 -4.90 9.65 1.28
C LEU A 45 -5.85 8.87 2.19
N PRO A 46 -6.97 9.46 2.62
CA PRO A 46 -7.96 8.76 3.44
C PRO A 46 -8.59 7.61 2.65
N VAL A 47 -8.77 6.48 3.33
CA VAL A 47 -9.40 5.29 2.80
C VAL A 47 -10.41 4.71 3.77
N ARG A 48 -11.40 4.02 3.22
CA ARG A 48 -12.40 3.28 3.98
C ARG A 48 -12.39 1.81 3.58
N LEU A 49 -12.24 0.93 4.56
CA LEU A 49 -12.38 -0.52 4.42
C LEU A 49 -13.60 -0.95 5.24
N GLY A 50 -14.74 -1.16 4.58
CA GLY A 50 -16.01 -1.41 5.26
C GLY A 50 -16.44 -0.23 6.15
N GLN A 51 -16.43 -0.42 7.47
CA GLN A 51 -16.73 0.65 8.44
C GLN A 51 -15.47 1.32 9.02
N THR A 52 -14.29 0.77 8.75
CA THR A 52 -13.02 1.30 9.26
C THR A 52 -12.53 2.42 8.35
N VAL A 53 -12.23 3.59 8.92
CA VAL A 53 -11.59 4.70 8.23
C VAL A 53 -10.14 4.79 8.67
N SER A 54 -9.23 4.89 7.70
CA SER A 54 -7.80 5.02 7.92
C SER A 54 -7.16 5.84 6.80
N HIS A 55 -5.84 5.82 6.69
CA HIS A 55 -5.12 6.43 5.58
C HIS A 55 -3.80 5.69 5.32
N PHE A 56 -3.35 5.72 4.06
CA PHE A 56 -1.94 5.55 3.71
C PHE A 56 -1.44 6.85 3.09
N GLU A 57 -0.13 7.07 3.05
CA GLU A 57 0.45 8.20 2.32
C GLU A 57 0.56 7.83 0.83
N CYS A 58 0.19 8.76 -0.04
CA CYS A 58 0.29 8.61 -1.48
C CYS A 58 0.78 9.91 -2.12
N SER A 59 1.78 9.79 -2.99
CA SER A 59 2.43 10.94 -3.62
C SER A 59 2.97 10.57 -4.99
N HIS A 60 2.90 11.51 -5.95
CA HIS A 60 3.72 11.42 -7.16
C HIS A 60 5.19 11.54 -6.79
N TRP A 61 6.03 10.66 -7.33
CA TRP A 61 7.44 10.59 -6.97
C TRP A 61 8.36 10.67 -8.20
N ASP A 62 9.58 11.19 -7.99
CA ASP A 62 10.60 11.28 -9.02
C ASP A 62 11.26 9.91 -9.25
N LEU A 63 11.20 9.41 -10.48
CA LEU A 63 11.80 8.12 -10.85
C LEU A 63 13.33 8.10 -10.70
N GLY A 64 14.00 9.23 -10.93
CA GLY A 64 15.44 9.37 -10.72
C GLY A 64 15.83 9.16 -9.26
N ASP A 65 15.02 9.61 -8.31
CA ASP A 65 15.23 9.32 -6.89
C ASP A 65 15.08 7.84 -6.57
N ILE A 66 14.05 7.19 -7.15
CA ILE A 66 13.83 5.75 -6.99
C ILE A 66 15.02 4.96 -7.54
N PHE A 67 15.45 5.23 -8.78
CA PHE A 67 16.55 4.50 -9.42
C PHE A 67 17.89 4.72 -8.73
N ARG A 68 18.14 5.92 -8.18
CA ARG A 68 19.33 6.16 -7.35
C ARG A 68 19.28 5.36 -6.04
N THR A 69 18.12 5.36 -5.37
CA THR A 69 17.93 4.70 -4.08
C THR A 69 18.03 3.18 -4.21
N TYR A 70 17.42 2.63 -5.26
CA TYR A 70 17.33 1.19 -5.54
C TYR A 70 18.18 0.80 -6.75
N SER A 71 19.43 1.28 -6.80
CA SER A 71 20.35 1.09 -7.94
C SER A 71 20.72 -0.36 -8.28
N LYS A 72 20.36 -1.32 -7.40
CA LYS A 72 20.58 -2.77 -7.60
C LYS A 72 19.36 -3.50 -8.17
N VAL A 73 18.23 -2.82 -8.27
CA VAL A 73 16.99 -3.40 -8.82
C VAL A 73 17.00 -3.16 -10.33
N ASP A 74 16.78 -4.22 -11.09
CA ASP A 74 16.48 -4.09 -12.52
C ASP A 74 14.99 -3.72 -12.65
N PHE A 75 14.70 -2.55 -13.21
CA PHE A 75 13.34 -2.03 -13.35
C PHE A 75 12.66 -2.45 -14.66
N ASP A 76 13.29 -3.37 -15.41
CA ASP A 76 12.92 -3.92 -16.73
C ASP A 76 12.89 -2.91 -17.88
N GLN A 77 12.54 -1.65 -17.60
CA GLN A 77 12.44 -0.59 -18.59
C GLN A 77 12.50 0.81 -17.96
N ARG A 78 12.51 1.83 -18.84
CA ARG A 78 12.42 3.24 -18.44
C ARG A 78 10.97 3.66 -18.31
N TRP A 79 10.47 3.63 -17.08
CA TRP A 79 9.17 4.16 -16.71
C TRP A 79 9.11 5.70 -16.81
N LYS A 80 7.89 6.27 -16.85
CA LYS A 80 7.67 7.74 -16.89
C LYS A 80 7.07 8.31 -15.61
N TYR A 81 6.26 7.52 -14.91
CA TYR A 81 5.57 7.93 -13.70
C TYR A 81 5.83 6.95 -12.57
N ALA A 82 5.96 7.48 -11.36
CA ALA A 82 5.94 6.71 -10.14
C ALA A 82 4.90 7.27 -9.16
N LEU A 83 4.04 6.39 -8.65
CA LEU A 83 3.12 6.70 -7.56
C LEU A 83 3.59 5.95 -6.31
N ALA A 84 3.99 6.69 -5.29
CA ALA A 84 4.48 6.14 -4.02
C ALA A 84 3.31 5.85 -3.07
N PHE A 85 3.46 4.79 -2.30
CA PHE A 85 2.54 4.36 -1.24
C PHE A 85 3.34 4.09 0.02
N ARG A 86 2.98 4.71 1.15
CA ARG A 86 3.67 4.50 2.43
C ARG A 86 2.68 4.32 3.58
N TRP A 87 2.97 3.42 4.51
CA TRP A 87 2.09 3.15 5.65
C TRP A 87 2.84 2.65 6.89
N GLY A 88 2.18 2.71 8.05
CA GLY A 88 2.66 2.15 9.31
C GLY A 88 2.20 0.70 9.53
N GLY A 89 2.51 0.11 10.69
CA GLY A 89 2.25 -1.29 11.03
C GLY A 89 0.78 -1.69 11.27
N ASP A 90 -0.17 -1.08 10.57
CA ASP A 90 -1.61 -1.41 10.64
C ASP A 90 -1.98 -2.35 9.47
N PHE A 91 -2.55 -3.52 9.79
CA PHE A 91 -2.90 -4.54 8.80
C PHE A 91 -4.02 -4.11 7.84
N ASP A 92 -5.00 -3.32 8.30
CA ASP A 92 -6.07 -2.84 7.43
C ASP A 92 -5.56 -1.75 6.48
N VAL A 93 -4.63 -0.93 6.96
CA VAL A 93 -3.93 0.05 6.10
C VAL A 93 -3.05 -0.67 5.08
N ALA A 94 -2.29 -1.69 5.50
CA ALA A 94 -1.46 -2.49 4.60
C ALA A 94 -2.31 -3.15 3.50
N PHE A 95 -3.41 -3.81 3.90
CA PHE A 95 -4.39 -4.37 2.97
C PHE A 95 -4.87 -3.32 1.95
N SER A 96 -5.29 -2.15 2.45
CA SER A 96 -5.83 -1.08 1.61
C SER A 96 -4.79 -0.51 0.66
N ALA A 97 -3.53 -0.38 1.09
CA ALA A 97 -2.43 0.09 0.26
C ALA A 97 -2.14 -0.88 -0.88
N TYR A 98 -2.04 -2.20 -0.62
CA TYR A 98 -1.78 -3.20 -1.66
C TYR A 98 -2.91 -3.28 -2.68
N VAL A 99 -4.17 -3.25 -2.22
CA VAL A 99 -5.34 -3.21 -3.11
C VAL A 99 -5.32 -1.96 -3.98
N ALA A 100 -5.04 -0.79 -3.38
CA ALA A 100 -5.00 0.47 -4.13
C ALA A 100 -3.85 0.47 -5.16
N ALA A 101 -2.65 0.01 -4.79
CA ALA A 101 -1.51 -0.11 -5.70
C ALA A 101 -1.80 -1.10 -6.84
N ALA A 102 -2.37 -2.27 -6.55
CA ALA A 102 -2.78 -3.24 -7.55
C ALA A 102 -3.77 -2.65 -8.54
N ALA A 103 -4.83 -2.00 -8.05
CA ALA A 103 -5.85 -1.36 -8.88
C ALA A 103 -5.29 -0.24 -9.74
N TYR A 104 -4.36 0.56 -9.21
CA TYR A 104 -3.69 1.60 -9.99
C TYR A 104 -2.84 0.97 -11.10
N ALA A 105 -1.99 0.00 -10.76
CA ALA A 105 -1.11 -0.70 -11.70
C ALA A 105 -1.91 -1.33 -12.83
N GLU A 106 -3.00 -2.03 -12.51
CA GLU A 106 -3.89 -2.62 -13.51
C GLU A 106 -4.49 -1.55 -14.45
N ALA A 107 -5.00 -0.46 -13.88
CA ALA A 107 -5.64 0.60 -14.65
C ALA A 107 -4.69 1.30 -15.63
N VAL A 108 -3.39 1.37 -15.30
CA VAL A 108 -2.38 2.03 -16.13
C VAL A 108 -1.52 1.05 -16.94
N GLY A 109 -1.63 -0.26 -16.72
CA GLY A 109 -0.70 -1.26 -17.28
C GLY A 109 0.71 -1.10 -16.74
N GLY A 110 0.84 -0.80 -15.44
CA GLY A 110 2.10 -0.61 -14.73
C GLY A 110 2.54 -1.85 -13.95
N ILE A 111 3.67 -1.70 -13.24
CA ILE A 111 4.23 -2.72 -12.33
C ILE A 111 4.42 -2.14 -10.94
N ILE A 112 4.43 -2.98 -9.91
CA ILE A 112 4.65 -2.56 -8.53
C ILE A 112 6.06 -2.94 -8.13
N PHE A 113 6.83 -1.98 -7.60
CA PHE A 113 8.06 -2.27 -6.88
C PHE A 113 7.76 -2.31 -5.38
N ASP A 114 7.86 -3.50 -4.79
CA ASP A 114 7.70 -3.73 -3.36
C ASP A 114 9.07 -3.59 -2.67
N CYS A 115 9.23 -2.54 -1.87
CA CYS A 115 10.49 -2.25 -1.19
C CYS A 115 10.83 -3.25 -0.08
N GLN A 116 9.84 -4.01 0.41
CA GLN A 116 10.02 -4.96 1.50
C GLN A 116 10.57 -6.29 0.97
N GLU A 117 10.10 -6.71 -0.20
CA GLU A 117 10.63 -7.88 -0.90
C GLU A 117 11.85 -7.53 -1.78
N GLY A 118 12.04 -6.23 -2.10
CA GLY A 118 13.08 -5.77 -3.02
C GLY A 118 12.82 -6.27 -4.45
N ALA A 119 11.55 -6.46 -4.81
CA ALA A 119 11.14 -7.15 -6.04
C ALA A 119 10.05 -6.38 -6.80
N LEU A 120 10.04 -6.58 -8.12
CA LEU A 120 8.93 -6.18 -8.97
C LEU A 120 7.83 -7.25 -8.90
N ILE A 121 6.59 -6.83 -8.64
CA ILE A 121 5.42 -7.69 -8.52
C ILE A 121 4.28 -7.20 -9.42
N SER A 122 3.46 -8.13 -9.88
CA SER A 122 2.25 -7.84 -10.66
C SER A 122 1.11 -7.32 -9.78
N SER A 123 0.10 -6.71 -10.40
CA SER A 123 -1.18 -6.37 -9.75
C SER A 123 -1.80 -7.59 -9.05
N GLN A 124 -1.78 -8.75 -9.72
CA GLN A 124 -2.28 -10.00 -9.18
C GLN A 124 -1.52 -10.43 -7.91
N ARG A 125 -0.18 -10.36 -7.93
CA ARG A 125 0.64 -10.72 -6.77
C ARG A 125 0.39 -9.77 -5.59
N ALA A 126 0.21 -8.48 -5.85
CA ALA A 126 -0.16 -7.53 -4.80
C ALA A 126 -1.53 -7.84 -4.16
N ILE A 127 -2.51 -8.31 -4.94
CA ILE A 127 -3.79 -8.78 -4.41
C ILE A 127 -3.64 -10.06 -3.57
N GLU A 128 -2.78 -10.99 -3.98
CA GLU A 128 -2.46 -12.17 -3.16
C GLU A 128 -1.88 -11.75 -1.80
N ILE A 129 -0.90 -10.84 -1.79
CA ILE A 129 -0.30 -10.32 -0.56
C ILE A 129 -1.37 -9.64 0.32
N ALA A 130 -2.25 -8.83 -0.26
CA ALA A 130 -3.36 -8.22 0.47
C ALA A 130 -4.24 -9.30 1.13
N ASN A 131 -4.61 -10.35 0.40
CA ASN A 131 -5.42 -11.43 0.93
C ASN A 131 -4.68 -12.19 2.05
N ASP A 132 -3.39 -12.45 1.90
CA ASP A 132 -2.56 -13.11 2.92
C ASP A 132 -2.52 -12.28 4.21
N ILE A 133 -2.37 -10.95 4.10
CA ILE A 133 -2.45 -10.02 5.24
C ILE A 133 -3.81 -10.13 5.94
N LYS A 134 -4.89 -10.07 5.16
CA LYS A 134 -6.27 -10.12 5.70
C LYS A 134 -6.54 -11.44 6.43
N GLN A 135 -6.06 -12.55 5.88
CA GLN A 135 -6.22 -13.89 6.47
C GLN A 135 -5.35 -14.06 7.73
N SER A 136 -4.15 -13.49 7.73
CA SER A 136 -3.19 -13.62 8.83
C SER A 136 -3.49 -12.69 10.01
N LYS A 137 -4.17 -11.56 9.77
CA LYS A 137 -4.49 -10.52 10.76
C LYS A 137 -5.02 -11.08 12.10
N PRO A 138 -6.04 -11.94 12.16
CA PRO A 138 -6.60 -12.39 13.44
C PRO A 138 -5.58 -13.13 14.32
N VAL A 139 -4.72 -13.95 13.70
CA VAL A 139 -3.69 -14.72 14.39
C VAL A 139 -2.59 -13.80 14.91
N LEU A 140 -2.12 -12.87 14.07
CA LEU A 140 -1.10 -11.90 14.45
C LEU A 140 -1.57 -10.96 15.58
N GLU A 141 -2.81 -10.47 15.50
CA GLU A 141 -3.40 -9.64 16.55
C GLU A 141 -3.56 -10.39 17.88
N ALA A 142 -3.91 -11.68 17.83
CA ALA A 142 -3.99 -12.51 19.03
C ALA A 142 -2.60 -12.71 19.67
N ALA A 143 -1.58 -12.97 18.85
CA ALA A 143 -0.19 -13.10 19.31
C ALA A 143 0.34 -11.80 19.94
N ILE A 144 0.14 -10.65 19.28
CA ILE A 144 0.53 -9.34 19.80
C ILE A 144 -0.17 -9.08 21.16
N ARG A 145 -1.48 -9.35 21.26
CA ARG A 145 -2.23 -9.22 22.52
C ARG A 145 -1.71 -10.17 23.61
N ALA A 146 -1.29 -11.38 23.27
CA ALA A 146 -0.71 -12.31 24.23
C ALA A 146 0.63 -11.79 24.79
N VAL A 147 1.53 -11.33 23.91
CA VAL A 147 2.83 -10.76 24.30
C VAL A 147 2.66 -9.50 25.14
N ALA A 148 1.78 -8.58 24.74
CA ALA A 148 1.52 -7.35 25.50
C ALA A 148 1.03 -7.65 26.92
N ARG A 149 0.15 -8.65 27.09
CA ARG A 149 -0.30 -9.10 28.42
C ARG A 149 0.84 -9.64 29.28
N ASP A 150 1.72 -10.46 28.71
CA ASP A 150 2.89 -11.01 29.43
C ASP A 150 3.86 -9.91 29.87
N VAL A 151 4.15 -8.95 29.00
CA VAL A 151 5.00 -7.78 29.32
C VAL A 151 4.40 -6.97 30.48
N VAL A 152 3.11 -6.66 30.43
CA VAL A 152 2.42 -5.93 31.50
C VAL A 152 2.44 -6.70 32.82
N GLN A 153 2.23 -8.02 32.80
CA GLN A 153 2.31 -8.86 34.00
C GLN A 153 3.72 -8.90 34.59
N LYS A 154 4.76 -9.02 33.76
CA LYS A 154 6.16 -8.97 34.20
C LYS A 154 6.53 -7.62 34.81
N MET A 155 6.02 -6.51 34.28
CA MET A 155 6.25 -5.17 34.85
C MET A 155 5.56 -5.01 36.21
N LYS A 156 4.35 -5.56 36.39
CA LYS A 156 3.65 -5.54 37.68
C LYS A 156 4.34 -6.37 38.77
N ARG A 157 4.96 -7.50 38.41
CA ARG A 157 5.69 -8.37 39.36
C ARG A 157 7.06 -7.82 39.79
N ARG A 158 7.56 -6.79 39.10
CA ARG A 158 8.85 -6.13 39.39
C ARG A 158 8.71 -4.84 40.24
N ARG A 159 7.49 -4.47 40.61
CA ARG A 159 7.17 -3.37 41.54
C ARG A 159 6.69 -3.97 42.85
#